data_AF-A0A9W6IXX0-F1
#
_entry.id   AF-A0A9W6IXX0-F1
#
_cell.length_a   1.000
_cell.length_b   1.000
_cell.length_c   1.000
_cell.angle_alpha   90.00
_cell.angle_beta   90.00
_cell.angle_gamma   90.00
#
_symmetry.space_group_name_H-M   'P 1'
#
loop_
_entity.id
_entity.type
_entity.pdbx_description
1 polymer ?
#
loop_
_entity_poly.entity_id
_entity_poly.type
_entity_poly.pdbx_seq_one_letter_code
_entity_poly.pdbx_strand_id
1 'polypeptide(L)'
;MSETPVTPKLRERARKLWIDAGSPEGREDEYLERAKELAGMESSPGAGLEPNPLADGVVTPAERGSPVEEASLQDNLGEFPGLQTDQGGGTHAPRRGE
;
A
#
# COMPACT_ATOMS: atom_id res chain seq x y z
N MET A 1 18.14 11.86 -7.01
CA MET A 1 17.88 10.74 -6.09
C MET A 1 19.08 10.64 -5.17
N SER A 2 18.90 10.78 -3.86
CA SER A 2 20.02 10.71 -2.93
C SER A 2 20.48 9.26 -2.85
N GLU A 3 21.65 8.97 -3.41
CA GLU A 3 22.25 7.64 -3.33
C GLU A 3 22.53 7.33 -1.86
N THR A 4 21.92 6.26 -1.32
CA THR A 4 22.12 5.90 0.09
C THR A 4 23.56 5.42 0.28
N PRO A 5 24.39 6.10 1.10
CA PRO A 5 25.79 5.76 1.23
C PRO A 5 25.97 4.38 1.86
N VAL A 6 26.94 3.61 1.36
CA VAL A 6 27.25 2.28 1.91
C VAL A 6 27.98 2.43 3.24
N THR A 7 27.25 2.24 4.33
CA THR A 7 27.79 2.25 5.70
C THR A 7 28.08 0.84 6.21
N PRO A 8 28.91 0.67 7.27
CA PRO A 8 29.10 -0.64 7.91
C PRO A 8 27.79 -1.31 8.35
N LYS A 9 26.84 -0.52 8.88
CA LYS A 9 25.50 -0.98 9.27
C LYS A 9 24.69 -1.47 8.07
N LEU A 10 24.79 -0.79 6.94
CA LEU A 10 24.12 -1.20 5.69
C LEU A 10 24.70 -2.51 5.15
N ARG A 11 26.02 -2.69 5.21
CA ARG A 11 26.69 -3.94 4.83
C ARG A 11 26.29 -5.10 5.72
N GLU A 12 26.18 -4.88 7.03
CA GLU A 12 25.70 -5.90 7.96
C GLU A 12 24.25 -6.31 7.64
N ARG A 13 23.39 -5.33 7.35
CA ARG A 13 22.00 -5.58 6.91
C ARG A 13 21.96 -6.37 5.60
N ALA A 14 22.75 -5.99 4.60
CA ALA A 14 22.87 -6.72 3.33
C ALA A 14 23.32 -8.16 3.55
N ARG A 15 24.36 -8.38 4.38
CA ARG A 15 24.84 -9.71 4.74
C ARG A 15 23.76 -10.55 5.42
N LYS A 16 22.98 -9.96 6.33
CA LYS A 16 21.85 -10.65 6.95
C LYS A 16 20.81 -11.08 5.92
N LEU A 17 20.41 -10.17 5.01
CA LEU A 17 19.46 -10.50 3.94
C LEU A 17 19.96 -11.62 3.03
N TRP A 18 21.26 -11.63 2.72
CA TRP A 18 21.89 -12.69 1.92
C TRP A 18 21.88 -14.04 2.66
N ILE A 19 22.25 -14.06 3.94
CA ILE A 19 22.22 -15.27 4.78
C ILE A 19 20.80 -15.82 4.93
N ASP A 20 19.83 -14.94 5.21
CA ASP A 20 18.42 -15.33 5.37
C ASP A 20 17.84 -15.91 4.07
N ALA A 21 18.39 -15.52 2.92
CA ALA A 21 18.03 -16.07 1.61
C ALA A 21 18.83 -17.33 1.20
N GLY A 22 19.65 -17.89 2.10
CA GLY A 22 20.42 -19.12 1.86
C GLY A 22 21.81 -18.89 1.27
N SER A 23 22.33 -17.67 1.33
CA SER A 23 23.67 -17.32 0.88
C SER A 23 24.00 -17.74 -0.57
N PRO A 24 23.17 -17.38 -1.57
CA PRO A 24 23.45 -17.72 -2.96
C PRO A 24 24.78 -17.10 -3.43
N GLU A 25 25.69 -17.95 -3.89
CA GLU A 25 27.03 -17.54 -4.34
C GLU A 25 26.96 -16.56 -5.53
N GLY A 26 27.76 -15.50 -5.48
CA GLY A 26 27.90 -14.53 -6.57
C GLY A 26 26.74 -13.53 -6.68
N ARG A 27 25.83 -13.49 -5.71
CA ARG A 27 24.68 -12.56 -5.68
C ARG A 27 24.74 -11.54 -4.54
N GLU A 28 25.85 -11.45 -3.81
CA GLU A 28 26.03 -10.58 -2.65
C GLU A 28 25.71 -9.11 -2.95
N ASP A 29 26.09 -8.63 -4.14
CA ASP A 29 25.84 -7.26 -4.58
C ASP A 29 24.34 -6.95 -4.72
N GLU A 30 23.52 -7.93 -5.14
CA GLU A 30 22.06 -7.74 -5.23
C GLU A 30 21.44 -7.49 -3.84
N TYR A 31 21.96 -8.14 -2.80
CA TYR A 31 21.50 -7.93 -1.43
C TYR A 31 21.99 -6.62 -0.84
N LEU A 32 23.13 -6.09 -1.33
CA LEU A 32 23.58 -4.75 -0.99
C LEU A 32 22.64 -3.69 -1.58
N GLU A 33 22.24 -3.85 -2.85
CA GLU A 33 21.25 -2.97 -3.48
C GLU A 33 19.89 -3.06 -2.78
N ARG A 34 19.43 -4.28 -2.45
CA ARG A 34 18.19 -4.47 -1.71
C ARG A 34 18.23 -3.83 -0.31
N ALA A 35 19.37 -3.87 0.37
CA ALA A 35 19.55 -3.17 1.64
C ALA A 35 19.49 -1.64 1.48
N LYS A 36 20.07 -1.09 0.41
CA LYS A 36 19.99 0.34 0.07
C LYS A 36 18.54 0.77 -0.17
N GLU A 37 17.78 0.02 -0.96
CA GLU A 37 16.37 0.32 -1.22
C GLU A 37 15.55 0.38 0.07
N LEU A 38 15.69 -0.62 0.94
CA LEU A 38 14.97 -0.66 2.21
C LEU A 38 15.36 0.51 3.12
N ALA A 39 16.65 0.83 3.21
CA ALA A 39 17.12 2.00 3.96
C ALA A 39 16.58 3.31 3.37
N GLY A 40 16.48 3.41 2.04
CA GLY A 40 15.86 4.53 1.34
C GLY A 40 14.40 4.73 1.74
N MET A 41 13.60 3.66 1.69
CA MET A 41 12.19 3.68 2.09
C MET A 41 12.00 4.09 3.56
N GLU A 42 12.83 3.56 4.46
CA GLU A 42 12.79 3.91 5.89
C GLU A 42 13.18 5.37 6.16
N SER A 43 14.13 5.90 5.39
CA SER A 43 14.60 7.28 5.56
C SER A 43 13.58 8.32 5.13
N SER A 44 12.72 7.99 4.17
CA SER A 44 11.68 8.88 3.64
C SER A 44 10.36 8.13 3.40
N PRO A 45 9.63 7.77 4.47
CA PRO A 45 8.38 7.00 4.34
C PRO A 45 7.32 7.69 3.48
N GLY A 46 7.34 9.02 3.45
CA GLY A 46 6.41 9.85 2.68
C GLY A 46 6.89 10.22 1.27
N ALA A 47 8.06 9.76 0.81
CA ALA A 47 8.61 10.19 -0.49
C ALA A 47 7.72 9.84 -1.70
N GLY A 48 6.84 8.86 -1.56
CA GLY A 48 5.86 8.47 -2.58
C GLY A 48 4.45 9.01 -2.36
N LEU A 49 4.23 9.86 -1.34
CA LEU A 49 2.91 10.41 -1.04
C LEU A 49 2.74 11.77 -1.68
N GLU A 50 1.59 11.97 -2.34
CA GLU A 50 1.10 13.30 -2.68
C GLU A 50 0.29 13.87 -1.50
N PRO A 51 0.27 15.21 -1.33
CA PRO A 51 -0.61 15.86 -0.37
C PRO A 51 -2.07 15.46 -0.63
N ASN A 52 -2.84 15.25 0.44
CA ASN A 52 -4.25 14.90 0.27
C ASN A 52 -5.09 16.18 0.22
N PRO A 53 -5.66 16.58 -0.94
CA PRO A 53 -6.30 17.87 -1.08
C PRO A 53 -7.55 18.04 -0.19
N LEU A 54 -8.16 16.96 0.31
CA LEU A 54 -9.20 17.05 1.34
C LEU A 54 -8.62 17.35 2.72
N ALA A 55 -7.57 16.62 3.12
CA ALA A 55 -6.93 16.81 4.43
C ALA A 55 -6.26 18.17 4.53
N ASP A 56 -5.72 18.66 3.41
CA ASP A 56 -5.02 19.94 3.30
C ASP A 56 -5.99 21.11 3.06
N GLY A 57 -7.31 20.86 2.97
CA GLY A 57 -8.32 21.90 2.77
C GLY A 57 -8.28 22.58 1.40
N VAL A 58 -7.51 22.04 0.46
CA VAL A 58 -7.42 22.51 -0.94
C VAL A 58 -8.75 22.30 -1.67
N VAL A 59 -9.49 21.25 -1.30
CA VAL A 59 -10.82 20.94 -1.82
C VAL A 59 -11.73 20.57 -0.65
N THR A 60 -12.91 21.18 -0.58
CA THR A 60 -13.93 20.82 0.41
C THR A 60 -14.63 19.50 0.06
N PRO A 61 -15.23 18.78 1.03
CA PRO A 61 -16.06 17.62 0.73
C PRO A 61 -17.19 17.91 -0.27
N ALA A 62 -17.74 19.13 -0.26
CA ALA A 62 -18.78 19.55 -1.20
C ALA A 62 -18.24 19.69 -2.64
N GLU A 63 -17.05 20.26 -2.81
CA GLU A 63 -16.40 20.42 -4.13
C GLU A 63 -15.88 19.09 -4.69
N ARG A 64 -15.41 18.17 -3.84
CA ARG A 64 -15.04 16.82 -4.28
C ARG A 64 -16.25 15.98 -4.66
N GLY A 65 -17.39 16.21 -4.00
CA GLY A 65 -18.54 15.33 -4.05
C GLY A 65 -18.37 14.09 -3.17
N SER A 66 -19.46 13.32 -3.02
CA SER A 66 -19.39 12.01 -2.38
C SER A 66 -18.63 11.04 -3.29
N PRO A 67 -17.69 10.23 -2.76
CA PRO A 67 -17.16 9.10 -3.51
C PRO A 67 -18.34 8.21 -3.94
N VAL A 68 -18.63 8.16 -5.24
CA VAL A 68 -19.63 7.25 -5.77
C VAL A 68 -18.88 6.01 -6.24
N GLU A 69 -18.96 4.93 -5.47
CA GLU A 69 -18.55 3.62 -6.00
C GLU A 69 -19.52 3.22 -7.12
N GLU A 70 -18.98 2.76 -8.25
CA GLU A 70 -19.82 2.29 -9.35
C GLU A 70 -20.63 1.08 -8.88
N ALA A 71 -21.95 1.15 -9.03
CA ALA A 71 -22.85 0.09 -8.56
C ALA A 71 -22.51 -1.30 -9.15
N SER A 72 -21.95 -1.34 -10.36
CA SER A 72 -21.47 -2.57 -11.03
C SER A 72 -20.31 -3.27 -10.32
N LEU A 73 -19.54 -2.56 -9.49
CA LEU A 73 -18.48 -3.16 -8.68
C LEU A 73 -19.05 -4.06 -7.57
N GLN A 74 -20.28 -3.81 -7.11
CA GLN A 74 -20.94 -4.63 -6.09
C GLN A 74 -21.37 -5.99 -6.62
N ASP A 75 -21.70 -6.09 -7.91
CA ASP A 75 -22.13 -7.34 -8.54
C ASP A 75 -21.02 -8.41 -8.53
N ASN A 76 -19.76 -8.00 -8.34
CA ASN A 76 -18.58 -8.88 -8.26
C ASN A 76 -18.08 -9.09 -6.82
N LEU A 77 -18.76 -8.58 -5.79
CA LEU A 77 -18.33 -8.77 -4.39
C LEU A 77 -18.57 -10.18 -3.84
N GLY A 78 -18.97 -11.13 -4.69
CA GLY A 78 -19.26 -12.50 -4.33
C GLY A 78 -20.53 -12.60 -3.49
N GLU A 79 -21.53 -13.32 -4.00
CA GLU A 79 -22.63 -13.75 -3.12
C GLU A 79 -22.06 -14.78 -2.14
N PHE A 80 -21.91 -14.40 -0.87
CA PHE A 80 -21.70 -15.39 0.18
C PHE A 80 -23.03 -16.09 0.44
N PRO A 81 -23.11 -17.43 0.34
CA PRO A 81 -24.30 -18.16 0.73
C PRO A 81 -24.56 -17.90 2.21
N GLY A 82 -25.58 -17.09 2.51
CA GLY A 82 -25.94 -16.74 3.88
C GLY A 82 -26.47 -17.97 4.61
N LEU A 83 -25.61 -18.65 5.36
CA LEU A 83 -26.03 -19.59 6.40
C LEU A 83 -26.05 -18.81 7.72
N GLN A 84 -27.23 -18.31 8.10
CA GLN A 84 -27.56 -17.89 9.48
C GLN A 84 -26.93 -16.59 10.02
N THR A 85 -27.19 -15.43 9.42
CA THR A 85 -27.01 -14.14 10.12
C THR A 85 -28.35 -13.45 10.35
N ASP A 86 -28.75 -13.38 11.62
CA ASP A 86 -29.94 -12.70 12.18
C ASP A 86 -29.85 -11.16 12.11
N GLN A 87 -28.76 -10.60 11.60
CA GLN A 87 -28.58 -9.15 11.42
C GLN A 87 -27.80 -8.89 10.13
N GLY A 88 -28.46 -8.39 9.08
CA GLY A 88 -27.77 -8.01 7.84
C GLY A 88 -28.64 -7.78 6.59
N GLY A 89 -29.96 -7.82 6.67
CA GLY A 89 -30.85 -7.55 5.54
C GLY A 89 -31.01 -6.05 5.25
N GLY A 90 -29.92 -5.34 4.97
CA GLY A 90 -29.94 -3.94 4.56
C GLY A 90 -29.57 -3.76 3.09
N THR A 91 -30.20 -2.82 2.40
CA THR A 91 -29.74 -2.36 1.07
C THR A 91 -28.34 -1.77 1.20
N HIS A 92 -27.34 -2.43 0.61
CA HIS A 92 -25.94 -2.02 0.67
C HIS A 92 -25.61 -0.73 -0.10
N ALA A 93 -26.49 -0.28 -1.01
CA ALA A 93 -26.37 1.03 -1.65
C ALA A 93 -27.73 1.58 -2.10
N PRO A 94 -27.93 2.92 -2.09
CA PRO A 94 -29.07 3.55 -2.72
C PRO A 94 -29.00 3.33 -4.23
N ARG A 95 -30.01 2.67 -4.82
CA ARG A 95 -30.18 2.65 -6.27
C ARG A 95 -30.82 3.95 -6.71
N ARG A 96 -30.30 4.55 -7.79
CA ARG A 96 -30.92 5.70 -8.44
C ARG A 96 -32.34 5.27 -8.85
N GLY A 97 -33.36 5.87 -8.23
CA GLY A 97 -34.75 5.67 -8.63
C GLY A 97 -34.97 6.22 -10.02
N GLU A 98 -35.79 5.52 -10.80
CA GLU A 98 -36.37 6.04 -12.05
C GLU A 98 -37.43 7.11 -11.75
#